data_AF-L8TGY9-F1
#
_entry.id   AF-L8TGY9-F1
#
_cell.length_a   1.000
_cell.length_b   1.000
_cell.length_c   1.000
_cell.angle_alpha   90.00
_cell.angle_beta   90.00
_cell.angle_gamma   90.00
#
_symmetry.space_group_name_H-M   'P 1'
#
loop_
_entity.id
_entity.type
_entity.pdbx_description
1 polymer ?
#
loop_
_entity_poly.entity_id
_entity_poly.type
_entity_poly.pdbx_seq_one_letter_code
_entity_poly.pdbx_strand_id
1 'polypeptide(L)'
;MGNSTVIAAPMEGVFATMAALNALFLEEEALAAASAGADGGAGVDLLDRLYRVRLERLGLESKLEAQTTALKARDATQCLDLQQAMTPPDASTQDRTYAEISTVEEIAGVLTISSGAAGAFITQARQVCSLPSVYEALSTGSLSWQGARIIADETEALDHPAAVALADHFLDPDAPNP
;
A
#
# COMPACT_ATOMS: atom_id res chain seq x y z
N MET A 1 -14.95 20.88 -11.24
CA MET A 1 -15.99 19.87 -10.90
C MET A 1 -15.50 18.54 -11.47
N GLY A 2 -15.21 17.55 -10.63
CA GLY A 2 -14.80 16.21 -11.11
C GLY A 2 -13.54 15.60 -10.47
N ASN A 3 -13.35 15.69 -9.14
CA ASN A 3 -12.30 14.90 -8.46
C ASN A 3 -12.85 13.93 -7.40
N SER A 4 -14.14 14.03 -7.03
CA SER A 4 -14.70 13.23 -5.92
C SER A 4 -14.83 11.74 -6.23
N THR A 5 -14.95 11.35 -7.50
CA THR A 5 -15.06 9.94 -7.91
C THR A 5 -13.72 9.18 -7.87
N VAL A 6 -12.59 9.88 -8.01
CA VAL A 6 -11.24 9.25 -8.02
C VAL A 6 -10.74 8.97 -6.59
N ILE A 7 -11.28 9.63 -5.57
CA ILE A 7 -10.88 9.46 -4.17
C ILE A 7 -11.67 8.32 -3.47
N ALA A 8 -12.88 7.99 -3.93
CA ALA A 8 -13.71 6.96 -3.31
C ALA A 8 -13.27 5.52 -3.66
N ALA A 9 -12.83 5.28 -4.91
CA ALA A 9 -12.48 3.95 -5.40
C ALA A 9 -11.37 3.22 -4.59
N PRO A 10 -10.29 3.88 -4.11
CA PRO A 10 -9.29 3.24 -3.26
C PRO A 10 -9.84 2.72 -1.94
N MET A 11 -10.80 3.42 -1.33
CA MET A 11 -11.37 3.04 -0.04
C MET A 11 -12.36 1.88 -0.15
N GLU A 12 -13.04 1.71 -1.29
CA GLU A 12 -13.92 0.56 -1.53
C GLU A 12 -13.16 -0.77 -1.44
N GLY A 13 -11.96 -0.84 -2.03
CA GLY A 13 -11.10 -2.01 -1.95
C GLY A 13 -10.65 -2.33 -0.52
N VAL A 14 -10.33 -1.29 0.27
CA VAL A 14 -9.95 -1.42 1.69
C VAL A 14 -11.14 -1.94 2.52
N PHE A 15 -12.34 -1.38 2.32
CA PHE A 15 -13.55 -1.84 3.01
C PHE A 15 -13.89 -3.29 2.68
N ALA A 16 -13.74 -3.70 1.42
CA ALA A 16 -13.95 -5.08 1.00
C ALA A 16 -12.96 -6.04 1.70
N THR A 17 -11.66 -5.69 1.74
CA THR A 17 -10.64 -6.49 2.44
C THR A 17 -10.95 -6.59 3.95
N MET A 18 -11.36 -5.48 4.58
CA MET A 18 -11.72 -5.46 6.01
C MET A 18 -12.97 -6.30 6.31
N ALA A 19 -13.98 -6.25 5.44
CA ALA A 19 -15.17 -7.08 5.56
C ALA A 19 -14.83 -8.57 5.46
N ALA A 20 -13.94 -8.95 4.55
CA ALA A 20 -13.46 -10.32 4.42
C ALA A 20 -12.66 -10.78 5.65
N LEU A 21 -11.79 -9.92 6.21
CA LEU A 21 -11.10 -10.21 7.47
C LEU A 21 -12.09 -10.46 8.61
N ASN A 22 -13.10 -9.59 8.77
CA ASN A 22 -14.12 -9.75 9.78
C ASN A 22 -14.91 -11.05 9.63
N ALA A 23 -15.21 -11.47 8.40
CA ALA A 23 -15.87 -12.75 8.14
C ALA A 23 -15.04 -13.95 8.65
N LEU A 24 -13.71 -13.91 8.50
CA LEU A 24 -12.83 -14.98 9.01
C LEU A 24 -12.72 -15.01 10.53
N PHE A 25 -12.83 -13.86 11.22
CA PHE A 25 -12.97 -13.83 12.68
C PHE A 25 -14.29 -14.47 13.14
N LEU A 26 -15.41 -14.15 12.48
CA LEU A 26 -16.70 -14.74 12.80
C LEU A 26 -16.73 -16.26 12.53
N GLU A 27 -16.06 -16.71 11.47
CA GLU A 27 -15.93 -18.15 11.19
C GLU A 27 -15.15 -18.86 12.30
N GLU A 28 -14.05 -18.28 12.77
CA GLU A 28 -13.30 -18.83 13.89
C GLU A 28 -14.15 -18.96 15.16
N GLU A 29 -14.94 -17.94 15.51
CA GLU A 29 -15.87 -17.99 16.65
C GLU A 29 -16.88 -19.14 16.50
N ALA A 30 -17.41 -19.34 15.30
CA ALA A 30 -18.32 -20.44 15.01
C ALA A 30 -17.65 -21.82 15.15
N LEU A 31 -16.40 -21.95 14.69
CA LEU A 31 -15.60 -23.16 14.81
C LEU A 31 -15.28 -23.48 16.29
N ALA A 32 -14.97 -22.46 17.09
CA ALA A 32 -14.75 -22.61 18.52
C ALA A 32 -16.02 -23.07 19.24
N ALA A 33 -17.18 -22.48 18.92
CA ALA A 33 -18.48 -22.90 19.47
C ALA A 33 -18.83 -24.36 19.11
N ALA A 34 -18.55 -24.78 17.87
CA ALA A 34 -18.79 -26.15 17.42
C ALA A 34 -17.90 -27.18 18.15
N SER A 35 -16.65 -26.82 18.47
CA SER A 35 -15.71 -27.69 19.19
C SER A 35 -16.15 -28.01 20.63
N ALA A 36 -16.86 -27.09 21.28
CA ALA A 36 -17.33 -27.26 22.65
C ALA A 36 -18.47 -28.29 22.78
N GLY A 37 -19.12 -28.66 21.66
CA GLY A 37 -20.23 -29.60 21.61
C GLY A 37 -19.92 -30.95 20.94
N ALA A 38 -18.68 -31.20 20.50
CA ALA A 38 -18.33 -32.38 19.71
C ALA A 38 -17.72 -33.52 20.55
N ASP A 39 -18.32 -34.72 20.48
CA ASP A 39 -17.77 -35.95 21.04
C ASP A 39 -16.55 -36.42 20.23
N GLY A 40 -15.34 -36.15 20.73
CA GLY A 40 -14.06 -36.87 20.57
C GLY A 40 -13.48 -37.27 19.19
N GLY A 41 -14.29 -37.51 18.16
CA GLY A 41 -13.87 -38.07 16.87
C GLY A 41 -13.70 -37.07 15.72
N ALA A 42 -14.18 -35.83 15.87
CA ALA A 42 -14.14 -34.79 14.83
C ALA A 42 -12.93 -33.83 14.91
N GLY A 43 -12.08 -33.96 15.94
CA GLY A 43 -11.04 -32.97 16.25
C GLY A 43 -9.88 -32.84 15.25
N VAL A 44 -9.69 -33.83 14.35
CA VAL A 44 -8.59 -33.81 13.36
C VAL A 44 -8.88 -32.85 12.19
N ASP A 45 -10.14 -32.53 11.90
CA ASP A 45 -10.54 -31.61 10.81
C ASP A 45 -10.59 -30.14 11.28
N LEU A 46 -10.97 -29.90 12.54
CA LEU A 46 -11.06 -28.56 13.12
C LEU A 46 -9.72 -27.82 13.15
N LEU A 47 -8.64 -28.51 13.55
CA LEU A 47 -7.32 -27.89 13.62
C LEU A 47 -6.79 -27.51 12.24
N ASP A 48 -7.03 -28.34 11.22
CA ASP A 48 -6.69 -28.02 9.83
C ASP A 48 -7.50 -26.81 9.35
N ARG A 49 -8.81 -26.76 9.62
CA ARG A 49 -9.61 -25.60 9.22
C ARG A 49 -9.17 -24.32 9.92
N LEU A 50 -8.92 -24.36 11.23
CA LEU A 50 -8.40 -23.19 11.97
C LEU A 50 -7.06 -22.72 11.42
N TYR A 51 -6.16 -23.64 11.07
CA TYR A 51 -4.89 -23.31 10.43
C TYR A 51 -5.10 -22.63 9.07
N ARG A 52 -6.00 -23.14 8.22
CA ARG A 52 -6.34 -22.51 6.94
C ARG A 52 -6.94 -21.12 7.11
N VAL A 53 -7.88 -20.94 8.05
CA VAL A 53 -8.45 -19.61 8.37
C VAL A 53 -7.35 -18.63 8.78
N ARG A 54 -6.34 -19.07 9.54
CA ARG A 54 -5.18 -18.24 9.89
C ARG A 54 -4.34 -17.84 8.69
N LEU A 55 -4.08 -18.77 7.77
CA LEU A 55 -3.35 -18.46 6.53
C LEU A 55 -4.14 -17.51 5.63
N GLU A 56 -5.45 -17.74 5.47
CA GLU A 56 -6.34 -16.86 4.69
C GLU A 56 -6.36 -15.44 5.29
N ARG A 57 -6.42 -15.32 6.61
CA ARG A 57 -6.33 -14.04 7.31
C ARG A 57 -4.99 -13.35 7.08
N LEU A 58 -3.86 -14.05 7.20
CA LEU A 58 -2.53 -13.46 6.93
C LEU A 58 -2.44 -12.90 5.50
N GLY A 59 -3.04 -13.59 4.52
CA GLY A 59 -3.12 -13.09 3.15
C GLY A 59 -3.91 -11.79 3.01
N LEU A 60 -5.06 -11.71 3.68
CA LEU A 60 -5.88 -10.49 3.68
C LEU A 60 -5.24 -9.35 4.51
N GLU A 61 -4.55 -9.66 5.61
CA GLU A 61 -3.78 -8.69 6.41
C GLU A 61 -2.65 -8.09 5.56
N SER A 62 -1.91 -8.93 4.81
CA SER A 62 -0.87 -8.47 3.89
C SER A 62 -1.43 -7.60 2.75
N LYS A 63 -2.59 -8.00 2.18
CA LYS A 63 -3.30 -7.19 1.19
C LYS A 63 -3.70 -5.83 1.75
N LEU A 64 -4.26 -5.78 2.95
CA LEU A 64 -4.66 -4.54 3.62
C LEU A 64 -3.45 -3.63 3.91
N GLU A 65 -2.32 -4.20 4.30
CA GLU A 65 -1.06 -3.47 4.50
C GLU A 65 -0.59 -2.81 3.18
N ALA A 66 -0.64 -3.53 2.07
CA ALA A 66 -0.32 -2.98 0.75
C ALA A 66 -1.24 -1.82 0.37
N GLN A 67 -2.56 -2.01 0.49
CA GLN A 67 -3.57 -1.01 0.17
C GLN A 67 -3.40 0.28 1.01
N THR A 68 -3.22 0.13 2.33
CA THR A 68 -3.00 1.27 3.23
C THR A 68 -1.65 1.96 3.00
N THR A 69 -0.63 1.22 2.60
CA THR A 69 0.66 1.79 2.21
C THR A 69 0.57 2.57 0.89
N ALA A 70 -0.25 2.12 -0.07
CA ALA A 70 -0.52 2.86 -1.30
C ALA A 70 -1.14 4.24 -1.02
N LEU A 71 -2.10 4.30 -0.09
CA LEU A 71 -2.70 5.56 0.36
C LEU A 71 -1.65 6.48 0.99
N LYS A 72 -0.87 5.93 1.93
CA LYS A 72 0.20 6.68 2.62
C LYS A 72 1.25 7.23 1.65
N ALA A 73 1.67 6.45 0.65
CA ALA A 73 2.65 6.86 -0.35
C ALA A 73 2.12 8.01 -1.23
N ARG A 74 0.85 7.91 -1.65
CA ARG A 74 0.17 8.97 -2.40
C ARG A 74 0.04 10.24 -1.58
N ASP A 75 -0.46 10.15 -0.35
CA ASP A 75 -0.67 11.31 0.52
C ASP A 75 0.66 12.00 0.84
N ALA A 76 1.73 11.24 1.13
CA ALA A 76 3.06 11.81 1.37
C ALA A 76 3.60 12.55 0.14
N THR A 77 3.40 12.01 -1.06
CA THR A 77 3.78 12.68 -2.32
C THR A 77 2.97 13.97 -2.52
N GLN A 78 1.65 13.90 -2.30
CA GLN A 78 0.75 15.04 -2.45
C GLN A 78 1.03 16.16 -1.43
N CYS A 79 1.44 15.84 -0.20
CA CYS A 79 1.86 16.84 0.77
C CYS A 79 3.01 17.70 0.24
N LEU A 80 4.00 17.11 -0.41
CA LEU A 80 5.09 17.87 -1.03
C LEU A 80 4.64 18.69 -2.23
N ASP A 81 3.78 18.13 -3.08
CA ASP A 81 3.27 18.85 -4.25
C ASP A 81 2.45 20.07 -3.82
N LEU A 82 1.63 19.92 -2.77
CA LEU A 82 0.88 21.00 -2.15
C LEU A 82 1.79 22.05 -1.51
N GLN A 83 2.82 21.63 -0.78
CA GLN A 83 3.80 22.55 -0.21
C GLN A 83 4.53 23.35 -1.31
N GLN A 84 4.92 22.68 -2.39
CA GLN A 84 5.56 23.32 -3.53
C GLN A 84 4.62 24.33 -4.21
N ALA A 85 3.33 23.99 -4.34
CA ALA A 85 2.32 24.88 -4.90
C ALA A 85 2.01 26.09 -3.99
N MET A 86 2.13 25.93 -2.67
CA MET A 86 1.98 27.01 -1.69
C MET A 86 3.19 27.95 -1.64
N THR A 87 4.35 27.52 -2.15
CA THR A 87 5.58 28.29 -2.11
C THR A 87 5.55 29.41 -3.16
N PRO A 88 5.79 30.69 -2.77
CA PRO A 88 5.78 31.80 -3.72
C PRO A 88 6.76 31.61 -4.89
N PRO A 89 6.42 32.05 -6.12
CA PRO A 89 7.31 31.89 -7.28
C PRO A 89 8.66 32.59 -7.12
N ASP A 90 8.69 33.68 -6.37
CA ASP A 90 9.86 34.51 -6.05
C ASP A 90 10.58 34.10 -4.76
N ALA A 91 10.11 33.04 -4.08
CA ALA A 91 10.77 32.50 -2.90
C ALA A 91 12.23 32.12 -3.22
N SER A 92 13.13 32.49 -2.32
CA SER A 92 14.56 32.19 -2.47
C SER A 92 14.79 30.68 -2.45
N THR A 93 15.93 30.23 -2.99
CA THR A 93 16.33 28.81 -2.90
C THR A 93 16.36 28.32 -1.45
N GLN A 94 16.79 29.18 -0.52
CA GLN A 94 16.85 28.85 0.90
C GLN A 94 15.45 28.66 1.50
N ASP A 95 14.49 29.52 1.16
CA ASP A 95 13.11 29.39 1.63
C ASP A 95 12.45 28.12 1.10
N ARG A 96 12.73 27.75 -0.17
CA ARG A 96 12.26 26.50 -0.76
C ARG A 96 12.83 25.28 -0.04
N THR A 97 14.13 25.27 0.23
CA THR A 97 14.76 24.18 1.00
C THR A 97 14.18 24.07 2.40
N TYR A 98 13.92 25.20 3.09
CA TYR A 98 13.28 25.15 4.41
C TYR A 98 11.85 24.62 4.34
N ALA A 99 11.08 24.98 3.32
CA ALA A 99 9.74 24.46 3.12
C ALA A 99 9.73 22.94 2.90
N GLU A 100 10.68 22.43 2.09
CA GLU A 100 10.86 20.99 1.86
C GLU A 100 11.25 20.26 3.15
N ILE A 101 12.24 20.78 3.90
CA ILE A 101 12.67 20.19 5.18
C ILE A 101 11.50 20.20 6.18
N SER A 102 10.75 21.29 6.27
CA SER A 102 9.57 21.39 7.16
C SER A 102 8.55 20.30 6.84
N THR A 103 8.23 20.09 5.56
CA THR A 103 7.28 19.06 5.15
C THR A 103 7.78 17.64 5.48
N VAL A 104 9.07 17.36 5.31
CA VAL A 104 9.65 16.08 5.72
C VAL A 104 9.52 15.87 7.23
N GLU A 105 9.81 16.89 8.04
CA GLU A 105 9.68 16.83 9.50
C GLU A 105 8.21 16.67 9.95
N GLU A 106 7.27 17.34 9.29
CA GLU A 106 5.83 17.21 9.55
C GLU A 106 5.35 15.78 9.26
N ILE A 107 5.73 15.22 8.12
CA ILE A 107 5.41 13.83 7.74
C ILE A 107 6.05 12.85 8.74
N ALA A 108 7.31 13.09 9.12
CA ALA A 108 8.00 12.28 10.13
C ALA A 108 7.25 12.28 11.47
N GLY A 109 6.80 13.46 11.92
CA GLY A 109 6.02 13.63 13.14
C GLY A 109 4.67 12.89 13.09
N VAL A 110 3.91 13.04 12.00
CA VAL A 110 2.60 12.36 11.83
C VAL A 110 2.75 10.84 11.75
N LEU A 111 3.77 10.35 11.03
CA LEU A 111 4.03 8.93 10.87
C LEU A 111 4.81 8.31 12.04
N THR A 112 5.22 9.11 13.03
CA THR A 112 5.99 8.68 14.20
C THR A 112 7.33 8.00 13.83
N ILE A 113 7.97 8.46 12.76
CA ILE A 113 9.25 7.94 12.27
C ILE A 113 10.33 9.03 12.34
N SER A 114 11.58 8.64 12.15
CA SER A 114 12.66 9.64 12.06
C SER A 114 12.56 10.45 10.77
N SER A 115 13.09 11.67 10.78
CA SER A 115 13.21 12.53 9.59
C SER A 115 13.89 11.81 8.42
N GLY A 116 14.99 11.09 8.69
CA GLY A 116 15.68 10.30 7.67
C GLY A 116 14.81 9.17 7.08
N ALA A 117 13.99 8.50 7.90
CA ALA A 117 13.07 7.49 7.42
C ALA A 117 11.92 8.09 6.60
N ALA A 118 11.40 9.26 7.00
CA ALA A 118 10.38 9.98 6.25
C ALA A 118 10.92 10.44 4.89
N GLY A 119 12.12 11.03 4.84
CA GLY A 119 12.77 11.42 3.59
C GLY A 119 12.97 10.24 2.65
N ALA A 120 13.47 9.10 3.15
CA ALA A 120 13.63 7.88 2.35
C ALA A 120 12.29 7.33 1.84
N PHE A 121 11.27 7.31 2.70
CA PHE A 121 9.92 6.88 2.34
C PHE A 121 9.32 7.76 1.25
N ILE A 122 9.44 9.08 1.36
CA ILE A 122 8.95 10.06 0.38
C ILE A 122 9.60 9.88 -0.99
N THR A 123 10.93 9.70 -1.04
CA THR A 123 11.65 9.48 -2.30
C THR A 123 11.14 8.22 -3.00
N GLN A 124 11.02 7.12 -2.26
CA GLN A 124 10.50 5.86 -2.76
C GLN A 124 9.02 5.97 -3.17
N ALA A 125 8.20 6.68 -2.38
CA ALA A 125 6.80 6.93 -2.69
C ALA A 125 6.62 7.68 -4.01
N ARG A 126 7.47 8.69 -4.29
CA ARG A 126 7.46 9.40 -5.56
C ARG A 126 7.79 8.49 -6.74
N GLN A 127 8.80 7.64 -6.62
CA GLN A 127 9.16 6.68 -7.67
C GLN A 127 8.01 5.71 -7.93
N VAL A 128 7.45 5.08 -6.88
CA VAL A 128 6.31 4.17 -6.99
C VAL A 128 5.09 4.86 -7.59
N CYS A 129 4.73 6.06 -7.13
CA CYS A 129 3.57 6.80 -7.64
C CYS A 129 3.77 7.30 -9.07
N SER A 130 5.01 7.37 -9.56
CA SER A 130 5.32 7.71 -10.95
C SER A 130 5.11 6.54 -11.91
N LEU A 131 4.96 5.31 -11.41
CA LEU A 131 4.74 4.10 -12.20
C LEU A 131 3.27 3.64 -12.04
N PRO A 132 2.37 3.96 -12.99
CA PRO A 132 0.92 3.77 -12.79
C PRO A 132 0.51 2.34 -12.50
N SER A 133 1.04 1.36 -13.23
CA SER A 133 0.75 -0.07 -13.03
C SER A 133 1.25 -0.59 -11.69
N VAL A 134 2.43 -0.15 -11.24
CA VAL A 134 2.97 -0.48 -9.91
C VAL A 134 2.09 0.09 -8.81
N TYR A 135 1.71 1.37 -8.93
CA TYR A 135 0.83 2.01 -7.96
C TYR A 135 -0.55 1.34 -7.91
N GLU A 136 -1.12 0.99 -9.07
CA GLU A 136 -2.39 0.28 -9.16
C GLU A 136 -2.31 -1.10 -8.49
N ALA A 137 -1.27 -1.89 -8.79
CA ALA A 137 -1.04 -3.18 -8.17
C ALA A 137 -0.87 -3.09 -6.64
N LEU A 138 -0.15 -2.08 -6.16
CA LEU A 138 -0.03 -1.78 -4.73
C LEU A 138 -1.38 -1.40 -4.11
N SER A 139 -2.14 -0.53 -4.78
CA SER A 139 -3.44 -0.01 -4.31
C SER A 139 -4.57 -1.05 -4.29
N THR A 140 -4.48 -2.08 -5.13
CA THR A 140 -5.37 -3.23 -5.11
C THR A 140 -4.89 -4.32 -4.15
N GLY A 141 -3.64 -4.22 -3.69
CA GLY A 141 -2.96 -5.16 -2.81
C GLY A 141 -2.55 -6.47 -3.50
N SER A 142 -2.42 -6.47 -4.83
CA SER A 142 -1.79 -7.57 -5.59
C SER A 142 -0.27 -7.53 -5.51
N LEU A 143 0.31 -6.37 -5.20
CA LEU A 143 1.73 -6.17 -4.99
C LEU A 143 1.99 -5.63 -3.58
N SER A 144 2.99 -6.18 -2.87
CA SER A 144 3.40 -5.66 -1.57
C SER A 144 4.19 -4.35 -1.72
N TRP A 145 4.32 -3.57 -0.65
CA TRP A 145 5.19 -2.38 -0.65
C TRP A 145 6.62 -2.73 -1.06
N GLN A 146 7.20 -3.80 -0.52
CA GLN A 146 8.54 -4.24 -0.90
C GLN A 146 8.65 -4.62 -2.38
N GLY A 147 7.61 -5.27 -2.95
CA GLY A 147 7.56 -5.56 -4.38
C GLY A 147 7.52 -4.29 -5.23
N ALA A 148 6.69 -3.31 -4.84
CA ALA A 148 6.61 -2.01 -5.52
C ALA A 148 7.96 -1.26 -5.48
N ARG A 149 8.64 -1.29 -4.33
CA ARG A 149 9.98 -0.70 -4.17
C ARG A 149 11.02 -1.36 -5.08
N ILE A 150 11.00 -2.69 -5.19
CA ILE A 150 11.93 -3.40 -6.09
C ILE A 150 11.74 -2.92 -7.53
N ILE A 151 10.50 -2.84 -8.02
CA ILE A 151 10.25 -2.36 -9.40
C ILE A 151 10.71 -0.90 -9.56
N ALA A 152 10.45 -0.05 -8.56
CA ALA A 152 10.89 1.34 -8.57
C ALA A 152 12.42 1.47 -8.58
N ASP A 153 13.13 0.67 -7.78
CA ASP A 153 14.59 0.65 -7.72
C ASP A 153 15.20 0.13 -9.04
N GLU A 154 14.64 -0.94 -9.62
CA GLU A 154 15.10 -1.52 -10.90
C GLU A 154 14.86 -0.58 -12.11
N THR A 155 13.92 0.35 -12.00
CA THR A 155 13.60 1.33 -13.06
C THR A 155 14.25 2.70 -12.85
N GLU A 156 14.96 2.93 -11.74
CA GLU A 156 15.49 4.25 -11.35
C GLU A 156 16.44 4.86 -12.40
N ALA A 157 17.25 4.03 -13.07
CA ALA A 157 18.23 4.48 -14.04
C ALA A 157 17.66 4.71 -15.46
N LEU A 158 16.37 4.43 -15.66
CA LEU A 158 15.69 4.56 -16.96
C LEU A 158 15.07 5.95 -17.10
N ASP A 159 14.83 6.36 -18.35
CA ASP A 159 13.91 7.47 -18.58
C ASP A 159 12.48 7.06 -18.23
N HIS A 160 11.62 8.04 -17.96
CA HIS A 160 10.27 7.76 -17.47
C HIS A 160 9.43 6.89 -18.44
N PRO A 161 9.44 7.10 -19.77
CA PRO A 161 8.75 6.20 -20.69
C PRO A 161 9.27 4.75 -20.65
N ALA A 162 10.59 4.54 -20.59
CA ALA A 162 11.16 3.19 -20.50
C ALA A 162 10.87 2.52 -19.15
N ALA A 163 10.88 3.30 -18.06
CA ALA A 163 10.52 2.83 -16.72
C ALA A 163 9.07 2.32 -16.67
N VAL A 164 8.12 3.08 -17.23
CA VAL A 164 6.71 2.68 -17.33
C VAL A 164 6.57 1.41 -18.18
N ALA A 165 7.21 1.36 -19.36
CA ALA A 165 7.12 0.21 -20.24
C ALA A 165 7.67 -1.08 -19.58
N LEU A 166 8.76 -0.97 -18.81
CA LEU A 166 9.33 -2.11 -18.09
C LEU A 166 8.42 -2.57 -16.95
N ALA A 167 7.87 -1.63 -16.17
CA ALA A 167 6.93 -1.95 -15.11
C ALA A 167 5.65 -2.64 -15.64
N ASP A 168 5.09 -2.13 -16.72
CA ASP A 168 3.91 -2.71 -17.38
C ASP A 168 4.20 -4.14 -17.87
N HIS A 169 5.39 -4.39 -18.43
CA HIS A 169 5.79 -5.71 -18.88
C HIS A 169 5.84 -6.74 -17.73
N PHE A 170 6.39 -6.38 -16.58
CA PHE A 170 6.48 -7.28 -15.43
C PHE A 170 5.15 -7.54 -14.72
N LEU A 171 4.20 -6.60 -14.85
CA LEU A 171 2.90 -6.69 -14.19
C LEU A 171 1.79 -7.19 -15.14
N ASP A 172 2.09 -7.43 -16.40
CA ASP A 172 1.17 -8.00 -17.38
C ASP A 172 0.90 -9.49 -17.06
N PRO A 173 -0.32 -9.87 -16.66
CA PRO A 173 -0.66 -11.26 -16.36
C PRO A 173 -0.61 -12.17 -17.59
N ASP A 174 -0.67 -11.60 -18.80
CA ASP A 174 -0.67 -12.31 -20.07
C ASP A 174 0.74 -12.37 -20.71
N ALA A 175 1.77 -11.85 -20.03
CA ALA A 175 3.14 -11.86 -20.55
C ALA A 175 3.67 -13.30 -20.74
N PRO A 176 4.20 -13.65 -21.93
CA PRO A 176 4.79 -14.96 -22.17
C PRO A 176 6.17 -15.02 -21.49
N ASN A 177 6.20 -15.59 -20.29
CA ASN A 177 7.30 -15.61 -19.30
C ASN A 177 7.33 -14.33 -18.43
N PRO A 178 6.48 -14.27 -17.40
CA PRO A 178 6.54 -13.22 -16.38
C PRO A 178 7.82 -13.28 -15.55
#